data_AF-A0A352JGZ7-F1
#
_entry.id   AF-A0A352JGZ7-F1
#
_cell.length_a   1.000
_cell.length_b   1.000
_cell.length_c   1.000
_cell.angle_alpha   90.00
_cell.angle_beta   90.00
_cell.angle_gamma   90.00
#
_symmetry.space_group_name_H-M   'P 1'
#
loop_
_entity.id
_entity.type
_entity.pdbx_description
1 polymer ?
#
loop_
_entity_poly.entity_id
_entity_poly.type
_entity_poly.pdbx_seq_one_letter_code
_entity_poly.pdbx_strand_id
1 'polypeptide(L)'
;MLPTLADFDIRSGVFIRKLNKLTHWHPQEGDNDLSLRAKLASEKIFPDERKHSLWYVSTESEFYGVVASMTATATPKNRDIDFIWIEESELQEVGVVFENVPNGNCLYVKSLHFDADINKSIFHDLCYNLMSKQREAYRCKKRQTTCILEYQRQIGCKSTDIDAESCECQSWR
;
A
#
# COMPACT_ATOMS: atom_id res chain seq x y z
N MET A 1 13.81 -1.69 15.43
CA MET A 1 12.99 -0.50 15.70
C MET A 1 11.88 -0.50 14.68
N LEU A 2 10.64 -0.35 15.13
CA LEU A 2 9.49 -0.22 14.24
C LEU A 2 9.60 1.08 13.45
N PRO A 3 9.26 1.09 12.15
CA PRO A 3 9.27 2.31 11.37
C PRO A 3 8.04 3.17 11.70
N THR A 4 8.18 4.48 11.63
CA THR A 4 7.07 5.43 11.74
C THR A 4 6.49 5.73 10.35
N LEU A 5 5.33 6.37 10.28
CA LEU A 5 4.81 6.90 9.00
C LEU A 5 5.75 7.96 8.40
N ALA A 6 6.40 8.76 9.26
CA ALA A 6 7.34 9.79 8.86
C ALA A 6 8.61 9.23 8.21
N ASP A 7 9.03 8.00 8.55
CA ASP A 7 10.16 7.32 7.88
C ASP A 7 9.90 7.08 6.38
N PHE A 8 8.65 7.23 5.93
CA PHE A 8 8.21 7.07 4.55
C PHE A 8 7.50 8.32 4.00
N ASP A 9 7.67 9.47 4.67
CA ASP A 9 6.96 10.73 4.39
C ASP A 9 5.43 10.59 4.27
N ILE A 10 4.86 9.57 4.91
CA ILE A 10 3.42 9.33 4.91
C ILE A 10 2.77 10.30 5.89
N ARG A 11 1.75 11.01 5.41
CA ARG A 11 0.82 11.76 6.26
C ARG A 11 -0.31 10.86 6.73
N SER A 12 -0.89 11.19 7.87
CA SER A 12 -2.10 10.50 8.36
C SER A 12 -3.26 10.71 7.37
N GLY A 13 -3.94 9.63 7.01
CA GLY A 13 -5.14 9.66 6.17
C GLY A 13 -4.85 9.50 4.67
N VAL A 14 -4.07 8.48 4.30
CA VAL A 14 -3.69 8.20 2.91
C VAL A 14 -3.98 6.76 2.51
N PHE A 15 -4.02 6.50 1.22
CA PHE A 15 -4.12 5.16 0.64
C PHE A 15 -2.74 4.63 0.25
N ILE A 16 -2.43 3.41 0.66
CA ILE A 16 -1.23 2.68 0.27
C ILE A 16 -1.53 1.76 -0.91
N ARG A 17 -0.77 1.91 -2.00
CA ARG A 17 -0.76 0.98 -3.12
C ARG A 17 0.56 0.21 -3.14
N LYS A 18 0.46 -1.11 -2.98
CA LYS A 18 1.61 -2.01 -3.11
C LYS A 18 2.13 -2.00 -4.55
N LEU A 19 3.45 -1.93 -4.69
CA LEU A 19 4.17 -2.15 -5.93
C LEU A 19 4.70 -3.59 -6.02
N ASN A 20 4.99 -4.03 -7.25
CA ASN A 20 5.71 -5.27 -7.47
C ASN A 20 7.23 -5.08 -7.37
N LYS A 21 7.73 -3.92 -7.80
CA LYS A 21 9.13 -3.50 -7.68
C LYS A 21 9.20 -1.98 -7.57
N LEU A 22 10.16 -1.46 -6.82
CA LEU A 22 10.42 -0.02 -6.69
C LEU A 22 10.65 0.65 -8.06
N THR A 23 11.33 -0.04 -8.98
CA THR A 23 11.59 0.44 -10.34
C THR A 23 10.34 0.58 -11.20
N HIS A 24 9.17 0.09 -10.75
CA HIS A 24 7.91 0.33 -11.46
C HIS A 24 7.43 1.79 -11.30
N TRP A 25 7.88 2.51 -10.28
CA TRP A 25 7.58 3.94 -10.11
C TRP A 25 8.53 4.86 -10.89
N HIS A 26 9.77 4.41 -11.09
CA HIS A 26 10.81 5.11 -11.86
C HIS A 26 11.27 4.23 -13.03
N PRO A 27 10.46 4.11 -14.10
CA PRO A 27 10.95 3.47 -15.31
C PRO A 27 12.11 4.31 -15.87
N GLN A 28 13.22 3.66 -16.22
CA GLN A 28 14.39 4.32 -16.84
C GLN A 28 14.04 4.91 -18.22
N GLU A 29 13.06 4.31 -18.89
CA GLU A 29 12.46 4.86 -20.09
C GLU A 29 11.55 6.03 -19.70
N GLY A 30 11.74 7.19 -20.33
CA GLY A 30 10.93 8.39 -20.07
C GLY A 30 11.53 9.39 -19.07
N ASP A 31 12.80 9.27 -18.71
CA ASP A 31 13.46 10.24 -17.80
C ASP A 31 13.36 11.71 -18.27
N ASN A 32 13.25 11.94 -19.59
CA ASN A 32 13.10 13.27 -20.17
C ASN A 32 11.63 13.69 -20.44
N ASP A 33 10.66 12.80 -20.22
CA ASP A 33 9.23 13.05 -20.51
C ASP A 33 8.35 12.49 -19.37
N LEU A 34 7.82 13.40 -18.57
CA LEU A 34 6.96 13.08 -17.43
C LEU A 34 5.69 12.30 -17.84
N SER A 35 5.08 12.62 -18.98
CA SER A 35 3.87 11.94 -19.44
C SER A 35 4.18 10.51 -19.86
N LEU A 36 5.29 10.31 -20.60
CA LEU A 36 5.73 8.96 -20.95
C LEU A 36 6.07 8.14 -19.69
N ARG A 37 6.79 8.74 -18.74
CA ARG A 37 7.14 8.09 -17.47
C ARG A 37 5.90 7.70 -16.66
N ALA A 38 4.92 8.60 -16.56
CA ALA A 38 3.66 8.37 -15.87
C ALA A 38 2.86 7.23 -16.54
N LYS A 39 2.83 7.19 -17.87
CA LYS A 39 2.20 6.11 -18.63
C LYS A 39 2.84 4.77 -18.30
N LEU A 40 4.16 4.67 -18.43
CA LEU A 40 4.89 3.44 -18.16
C LEU A 40 4.71 2.97 -16.70
N ALA A 41 4.72 3.89 -15.73
CA ALA A 41 4.45 3.56 -14.34
C ALA A 41 3.01 3.07 -14.15
N SER A 42 2.01 3.74 -14.74
CA SER A 42 0.61 3.34 -14.63
C SER A 42 0.39 1.90 -15.10
N GLU A 43 0.98 1.50 -16.24
CA GLU A 43 0.86 0.14 -16.78
C GLU A 43 1.50 -0.94 -15.88
N LYS A 44 2.48 -0.57 -15.04
CA LYS A 44 3.18 -1.49 -14.13
C LYS A 44 2.55 -1.56 -12.73
N ILE A 45 1.87 -0.51 -12.30
CA ILE A 45 1.28 -0.37 -10.95
C ILE A 45 -0.20 -0.74 -10.96
N PHE A 46 -0.86 -0.40 -12.06
CA PHE A 46 -2.25 -0.64 -12.36
C PHE A 46 -2.34 -1.41 -13.70
N PRO A 47 -1.96 -2.70 -13.71
CA PRO A 47 -2.06 -3.53 -14.92
C PRO A 47 -3.53 -3.70 -15.35
N ASP A 48 -3.79 -4.35 -16.49
CA ASP A 48 -5.16 -4.64 -16.96
C ASP A 48 -5.92 -5.62 -16.04
N GLU A 49 -6.32 -5.13 -14.88
CA GLU A 49 -7.16 -5.77 -13.89
C GLU A 49 -8.39 -4.89 -13.66
N ARG A 50 -9.54 -5.49 -13.36
CA ARG A 50 -10.76 -4.70 -13.11
C ARG A 50 -10.72 -3.92 -11.81
N LYS A 51 -9.92 -4.35 -10.85
CA LYS A 51 -9.90 -3.79 -9.49
C LYS A 51 -8.49 -3.75 -8.95
N HIS A 52 -8.13 -2.63 -8.34
CA HIS A 52 -6.82 -2.43 -7.74
C HIS A 52 -6.95 -2.17 -6.25
N SER A 53 -6.28 -3.00 -5.45
CA SER A 53 -6.25 -2.86 -4.00
C SER A 53 -5.52 -1.59 -3.56
N LEU A 54 -6.22 -0.79 -2.76
CA LEU A 54 -5.74 0.34 -1.99
C LEU A 54 -6.00 0.08 -0.50
N TRP A 55 -5.12 0.56 0.38
CA TRP A 55 -5.26 0.38 1.82
C TRP A 55 -5.22 1.72 2.54
N TYR A 56 -6.31 2.12 3.17
CA TYR A 56 -6.36 3.36 3.94
C TYR A 56 -5.56 3.24 5.24
N VAL A 57 -4.74 4.24 5.55
CA VAL A 57 -3.88 4.28 6.72
C VAL A 57 -3.89 5.69 7.31
N SER A 58 -4.24 5.78 8.59
CA SER A 58 -4.18 7.00 9.40
C SER A 58 -3.18 6.90 10.56
N THR A 59 -2.84 5.68 10.99
CA THR A 59 -1.97 5.42 12.13
C THR A 59 -0.87 4.40 11.80
N GLU A 60 0.18 4.38 12.60
CA GLU A 60 1.26 3.38 12.50
C GLU A 60 0.74 1.95 12.71
N SER A 61 -0.18 1.77 13.65
CA SER A 61 -0.79 0.45 13.93
C SER A 61 -1.55 -0.09 12.72
N GLU A 62 -2.27 0.76 12.00
CA GLU A 62 -2.94 0.39 10.75
C GLU A 62 -1.92 0.05 9.67
N PHE A 63 -0.87 0.85 9.50
CA PHE A 63 0.21 0.56 8.56
C PHE A 63 0.84 -0.81 8.83
N TYR A 64 1.12 -1.13 10.09
CA TYR A 64 1.69 -2.42 10.49
C TYR A 64 0.74 -3.58 10.18
N GLY A 65 -0.55 -3.40 10.43
CA GLY A 65 -1.56 -4.40 10.08
C GLY A 65 -1.69 -4.60 8.57
N VAL A 66 -1.59 -3.54 7.78
CA VAL A 66 -1.59 -3.58 6.31
C VAL A 66 -0.38 -4.36 5.80
N VAL A 67 0.82 -4.06 6.31
CA VAL A 67 2.05 -4.79 5.99
C VAL A 67 1.93 -6.29 6.31
N ALA A 68 1.38 -6.63 7.47
CA ALA A 68 1.16 -8.02 7.87
C ALA A 68 0.13 -8.72 6.96
N SER A 69 -0.94 -8.01 6.58
CA SER A 69 -1.95 -8.51 5.64
C SER A 69 -1.37 -8.78 4.25
N MET A 70 -0.58 -7.83 3.71
CA MET A 70 0.06 -7.93 2.39
C MET A 70 1.10 -9.06 2.28
N THR A 71 1.63 -9.53 3.41
CA THR A 71 2.68 -10.55 3.47
C THR A 71 2.20 -11.90 3.99
N ALA A 72 0.96 -12.02 4.45
CA ALA A 72 0.45 -13.22 5.10
C ALA A 72 0.57 -14.50 4.26
N THR A 73 0.44 -14.39 2.93
CA THR A 73 0.56 -15.51 1.99
C THR A 73 1.91 -15.58 1.27
N ALA A 74 2.85 -14.69 1.61
CA ALA A 74 4.16 -14.64 0.99
C ALA A 74 5.15 -15.62 1.62
N THR A 75 6.03 -16.18 0.81
CA THR A 75 7.16 -17.02 1.27
C THR A 75 8.48 -16.45 0.76
N PRO A 76 9.36 -15.93 1.63
CA PRO A 76 9.16 -15.71 3.07
C PRO A 76 8.21 -14.52 3.35
N LYS A 77 7.51 -14.53 4.50
CA LYS A 77 6.60 -13.44 4.91
C LYS A 77 7.35 -12.12 5.12
N ASN A 78 8.57 -12.17 5.68
CA ASN A 78 9.36 -10.98 6.03
C ASN A 78 10.18 -10.41 4.85
N ARG A 79 9.56 -10.27 3.68
CA ARG A 79 10.20 -9.69 2.49
C ARG A 79 10.13 -8.17 2.46
N ASP A 80 10.88 -7.56 1.54
CA ASP A 80 10.72 -6.15 1.19
C ASP A 80 9.30 -5.90 0.67
N ILE A 81 8.72 -4.76 1.02
CA ILE A 81 7.45 -4.26 0.47
C ILE A 81 7.71 -2.89 -0.14
N ASP A 82 7.54 -2.82 -1.46
CA ASP A 82 7.57 -1.58 -2.21
C ASP A 82 6.14 -1.04 -2.30
N PHE A 83 5.94 0.26 -2.08
CA PHE A 83 4.63 0.90 -2.13
C PHE A 83 4.74 2.38 -2.52
N ILE A 84 3.61 2.95 -2.95
CA ILE A 84 3.36 4.39 -2.98
C ILE A 84 2.21 4.72 -2.04
N TRP A 85 2.13 5.97 -1.60
CA TRP A 85 0.98 6.49 -0.89
C TRP A 85 0.29 7.59 -1.70
N ILE A 86 -1.03 7.70 -1.54
CA ILE A 86 -1.92 8.53 -2.37
C ILE A 86 -2.93 9.20 -1.45
N GLU A 87 -3.10 10.52 -1.54
CA GLU A 87 -4.14 11.23 -0.79
C GLU A 87 -5.53 10.95 -1.40
N GLU A 88 -6.58 11.00 -0.59
CA GLU A 88 -7.95 10.84 -1.10
C GLU A 88 -8.31 11.92 -2.13
N SER A 89 -7.86 13.16 -1.89
CA SER A 89 -8.00 14.29 -2.82
C SER A 89 -7.39 13.99 -4.19
N GLU A 90 -6.25 13.30 -4.24
CA GLU A 90 -5.55 12.94 -5.48
C GLU A 90 -6.33 11.87 -6.27
N LEU A 91 -7.02 10.96 -5.57
CA LEU A 91 -7.91 9.99 -6.19
C LEU A 91 -9.19 10.66 -6.73
N GLN A 92 -9.77 11.57 -5.96
CA GLN A 92 -10.98 12.31 -6.36
C GLN A 92 -10.71 13.25 -7.53
N GLU A 93 -9.54 13.90 -7.57
CA GLU A 93 -9.12 14.84 -8.63
C GLU A 93 -9.16 14.21 -10.03
N VAL A 94 -8.80 12.93 -10.14
CA VAL A 94 -8.78 12.19 -11.42
C VAL A 94 -10.02 11.31 -11.62
N GLY A 95 -11.00 11.40 -10.71
CA GLY A 95 -12.27 10.67 -10.81
C GLY A 95 -12.16 9.17 -10.54
N VAL A 96 -11.23 8.74 -9.67
CA VAL A 96 -11.17 7.34 -9.22
C VAL A 96 -12.43 6.99 -8.44
N VAL A 97 -13.14 5.95 -8.87
CA VAL A 97 -14.19 5.33 -8.08
C VAL A 97 -13.58 4.20 -7.28
N PHE A 98 -13.75 4.24 -5.96
CA PHE A 98 -13.26 3.22 -5.06
C PHE A 98 -14.30 2.93 -3.99
N GLU A 99 -14.42 1.64 -3.63
CA GLU A 99 -15.38 1.16 -2.65
C GLU A 99 -14.66 0.39 -1.55
N ASN A 100 -15.17 0.49 -0.32
CA ASN A 100 -14.64 -0.29 0.79
C ASN A 100 -15.05 -1.76 0.60
N VAL A 101 -14.06 -2.62 0.45
CA VAL A 101 -14.27 -4.06 0.29
C VAL A 101 -13.48 -4.77 1.36
N PRO A 102 -14.14 -5.28 2.42
CA PRO A 102 -13.45 -5.96 3.50
C PRO A 102 -12.56 -7.10 3.00
N ASN A 103 -11.24 -6.90 3.07
CA ASN A 103 -10.26 -7.85 2.53
C ASN A 103 -8.98 -7.83 3.39
N GLY A 104 -8.21 -8.90 3.33
CA GLY A 104 -6.97 -9.04 4.08
C GLY A 104 -6.99 -10.14 5.13
N ASN A 105 -5.78 -10.58 5.48
CA ASN A 105 -5.56 -11.69 6.40
C ASN A 105 -5.48 -11.20 7.86
N CYS A 106 -5.35 -9.90 8.09
CA CYS A 106 -5.43 -9.29 9.41
C CYS A 106 -6.82 -8.70 9.61
N LEU A 107 -7.53 -9.12 10.67
CA LEU A 107 -8.91 -8.71 10.92
C LEU A 107 -9.02 -7.20 11.19
N TYR A 108 -8.01 -6.61 11.86
CA TYR A 108 -7.96 -5.18 12.16
C TYR A 108 -8.02 -4.30 10.91
N VAL A 109 -7.34 -4.72 9.84
CA VAL A 109 -7.22 -3.91 8.62
C VAL A 109 -8.22 -4.28 7.54
N LYS A 110 -9.13 -5.23 7.78
CA LYS A 110 -10.14 -5.61 6.78
C LYS A 110 -10.95 -4.42 6.30
N SER A 111 -11.41 -3.59 7.23
CA SER A 111 -12.16 -2.37 6.92
C SER A 111 -11.33 -1.26 6.28
N LEU A 112 -10.01 -1.45 6.12
CA LEU A 112 -9.13 -0.46 5.51
C LEU A 112 -8.87 -0.74 4.03
N HIS A 113 -9.33 -1.88 3.51
CA HIS A 113 -9.14 -2.22 2.11
C HIS A 113 -10.22 -1.62 1.22
N PHE A 114 -9.78 -1.06 0.09
CA PHE A 114 -10.62 -0.52 -0.96
C PHE A 114 -10.21 -1.14 -2.30
N ASP A 115 -11.22 -1.42 -3.12
CA ASP A 115 -11.01 -1.73 -4.54
C ASP A 115 -11.24 -0.45 -5.34
N ALA A 116 -10.23 -0.01 -6.09
CA ALA A 116 -10.37 1.04 -7.09
C ALA A 116 -10.64 0.41 -8.47
N ASP A 117 -11.74 0.79 -9.12
CA ASP A 117 -12.15 0.28 -10.44
C ASP A 117 -11.98 1.37 -11.49
N ILE A 118 -11.05 1.19 -12.44
CA ILE A 118 -10.81 2.25 -13.42
C ILE A 118 -10.20 1.82 -14.76
N ASN A 119 -10.54 2.62 -15.78
CA ASN A 119 -9.91 2.70 -17.10
C ASN A 119 -8.47 3.25 -17.02
N LYS A 120 -7.57 2.69 -17.85
CA LYS A 120 -6.15 3.05 -18.01
C LYS A 120 -5.81 4.55 -18.00
N SER A 121 -6.62 5.37 -18.66
CA SER A 121 -6.39 6.83 -18.76
C SER A 121 -6.38 7.52 -17.40
N ILE A 122 -7.26 7.12 -16.47
CA ILE A 122 -7.33 7.72 -15.15
C ILE A 122 -6.09 7.35 -14.31
N PHE A 123 -5.57 6.12 -14.45
CA PHE A 123 -4.33 5.74 -13.76
C PHE A 123 -3.09 6.41 -14.35
N HIS A 124 -3.08 6.71 -15.65
CA HIS A 124 -2.06 7.57 -16.24
C HIS A 124 -2.08 8.95 -15.59
N ASP A 125 -3.26 9.58 -15.52
CA ASP A 125 -3.41 10.93 -14.98
C ASP A 125 -3.07 10.97 -13.47
N LEU A 126 -3.44 9.93 -12.72
CA LEU A 126 -3.05 9.76 -11.32
C LEU A 126 -1.53 9.71 -11.17
N CYS A 127 -0.85 8.84 -11.92
CA CYS A 127 0.59 8.73 -11.89
C CYS A 127 1.27 10.06 -12.29
N TYR A 128 0.74 10.74 -13.31
CA TYR A 128 1.24 12.04 -13.75
C TYR A 128 1.13 13.08 -12.62
N ASN A 129 -0.04 13.21 -12.00
CA ASN A 129 -0.29 14.14 -10.91
C ASN A 129 0.65 13.87 -9.73
N LEU A 130 0.76 12.61 -9.30
CA LEU A 130 1.64 12.21 -8.21
C LEU A 130 3.11 12.51 -8.52
N MET A 131 3.59 12.19 -9.72
CA MET A 131 4.98 12.46 -10.11
C MET A 131 5.26 13.96 -10.25
N SER A 132 4.30 14.75 -10.74
CA SER A 132 4.42 16.22 -10.83
C SER A 132 4.57 16.88 -9.45
N LYS A 133 3.95 16.27 -8.42
CA LYS A 133 4.08 16.63 -7.00
C LYS A 133 5.30 15.99 -6.33
N GLN A 134 6.21 15.40 -7.11
CA GLN A 134 7.43 14.73 -6.63
C GLN A 134 7.16 13.58 -5.64
N ARG A 135 6.02 12.88 -5.77
CA ARG A 135 5.73 11.70 -4.94
C ARG A 135 6.79 10.62 -5.20
N GLU A 136 7.37 10.08 -4.13
CA GLU A 136 8.30 8.98 -4.20
C GLU A 136 7.61 7.62 -3.94
N ALA A 137 8.29 6.56 -4.35
CA ALA A 137 7.96 5.21 -3.91
C ALA A 137 8.90 4.81 -2.78
N TYR A 138 8.34 4.11 -1.80
CA TYR A 138 9.05 3.74 -0.59
C TYR A 138 9.20 2.22 -0.50
N ARG A 139 10.25 1.81 0.21
CA ARG A 139 10.50 0.41 0.54
C ARG A 139 10.50 0.22 2.05
N CYS A 140 9.53 -0.55 2.54
CA CYS A 140 9.65 -1.18 3.85
C CYS A 140 10.61 -2.37 3.71
N LYS A 141 11.85 -2.18 4.19
CA LYS A 141 12.92 -3.18 4.06
C LYS A 141 12.61 -4.41 4.92
N LYS A 142 13.12 -5.57 4.53
CA LYS A 142 13.01 -6.85 5.26
C LYS A 142 13.22 -6.73 6.77
N ARG A 143 14.19 -5.92 7.22
CA ARG A 143 14.41 -5.68 8.66
C ARG A 143 13.22 -4.98 9.33
N GLN A 144 12.67 -3.96 8.71
CA GLN A 144 11.48 -3.25 9.17
C GLN A 144 10.25 -4.17 9.11
N THR A 145 10.05 -4.89 8.00
CA THR A 145 8.97 -5.89 7.87
C THR A 145 9.07 -6.94 8.97
N THR A 146 10.27 -7.41 9.30
CA THR A 146 10.48 -8.36 10.41
C THR A 146 10.03 -7.77 11.74
N CYS A 147 10.45 -6.55 12.08
CA CYS A 147 10.02 -5.87 13.31
C CYS A 147 8.49 -5.68 13.35
N ILE A 148 7.87 -5.33 12.22
CA ILE A 148 6.41 -5.17 12.11
C ILE A 148 5.70 -6.50 12.37
N LEU A 149 6.15 -7.59 11.75
CA LEU A 149 5.55 -8.90 11.94
C LEU A 149 5.72 -9.42 13.37
N GLU A 150 6.85 -9.16 14.02
CA GLU A 150 7.09 -9.47 15.43
C GLU A 150 6.12 -8.69 16.33
N TYR A 151 5.98 -7.38 16.12
CA TYR A 151 5.02 -6.55 16.84
C TYR A 151 3.58 -7.05 16.66
N GLN A 152 3.16 -7.29 15.41
CA GLN A 152 1.83 -7.82 15.10
C GLN A 152 1.59 -9.18 15.75
N ARG A 153 2.60 -10.04 15.81
CA ARG A 153 2.51 -11.33 16.52
C ARG A 153 2.34 -11.14 18.04
N GLN A 154 3.06 -10.21 18.65
CA GLN A 154 2.97 -9.92 20.08
C GLN A 154 1.57 -9.43 20.50
N ILE A 155 0.85 -8.74 19.60
CA ILE A 155 -0.53 -8.30 19.82
C ILE A 155 -1.58 -9.32 19.32
N GLY A 156 -1.18 -10.58 19.07
CA GLY A 156 -2.09 -11.66 18.70
C GLY A 156 -2.66 -11.59 17.28
N CYS A 157 -1.98 -10.95 16.33
CA CYS A 157 -2.50 -10.80 14.97
C CYS A 157 -2.54 -12.13 14.19
N LYS A 158 -3.74 -12.59 13.81
CA LYS A 158 -3.93 -13.85 13.07
C LYS A 158 -3.26 -13.92 11.69
N SER A 159 -2.89 -12.77 11.09
CA SER A 159 -2.15 -12.78 9.82
C SER A 159 -0.71 -13.27 9.96
N THR A 160 -0.14 -13.14 11.15
CA THR A 160 1.23 -13.60 11.44
C THR A 160 1.25 -15.01 12.01
N ASP A 161 0.22 -15.39 12.78
CA ASP A 161 0.05 -16.71 13.41
C ASP A 161 -1.40 -17.23 13.25
N ILE A 162 -1.60 -18.24 12.40
CA ILE A 162 -2.96 -18.72 12.08
C ILE A 162 -3.61 -19.44 13.27
N ASP A 163 -2.80 -19.94 14.20
CA ASP A 163 -3.21 -20.71 15.38
C ASP A 163 -3.45 -19.81 16.61
N ALA A 164 -3.33 -18.47 16.47
CA ALA A 164 -3.62 -17.57 17.57
C ALA A 164 -5.10 -17.67 18.02
N GLU A 165 -5.30 -18.03 19.30
CA GLU A 165 -6.63 -18.27 19.89
C GLU A 165 -7.49 -17.00 19.89
N SER A 166 -6.90 -15.83 20.19
CA SER A 166 -7.55 -14.51 20.16
C SER A 166 -6.82 -13.56 19.19
N CYS A 167 -7.56 -12.65 18.51
CA CYS A 167 -6.97 -11.51 17.82
C CYS A 167 -7.20 -10.25 18.64
N GLU A 168 -6.27 -9.91 19.54
CA GLU A 168 -6.36 -8.67 20.32
C GLU A 168 -6.22 -7.43 19.44
N CYS A 169 -5.78 -7.61 18.20
CA CYS A 169 -5.87 -6.64 17.10
C CYS A 169 -7.26 -5.97 16.96
N GLN A 170 -8.34 -6.60 17.44
CA GLN A 170 -9.71 -6.08 17.38
C GLN A 170 -10.08 -5.11 18.50
N SER A 171 -9.32 -5.10 19.61
CA SER A 171 -9.63 -4.34 20.83
C SER A 171 -9.20 -2.87 20.77
N TRP A 172 -8.40 -2.51 19.75
CA TRP A 172 -7.85 -1.18 19.55
C TRP A 172 -8.81 -0.40 18.62
N ARG A 173 -9.99 -0.06 19.14
CA ARG A 173 -10.91 0.92 18.55
C ARG A 173 -10.94 2.18 19.38
#